data_AF-A0A1C7NHM0-F1
#
_entry.id   AF-A0A1C7NHM0-F1
#
_cell.length_a   1.000
_cell.length_b   1.000
_cell.length_c   1.000
_cell.angle_alpha   90.00
_cell.angle_beta   90.00
_cell.angle_gamma   90.00
#
_symmetry.space_group_name_H-M   'P 1'
#
loop_
_entity.id
_entity.type
_entity.pdbx_description
1 polymer ?
#
loop_
_entity_poly.entity_id
_entity_poly.type
_entity_poly.pdbx_seq_one_letter_code
_entity_poly.pdbx_strand_id
1 'polypeptide(L)'
;MTTQRSILERRSQYPLHERLVVYDPETIQKQGKSETVVPSLLKVNGVNLLNRDSLDTQTVMKRIIKKKQTHNRIERRRRVRLNTLFSELSDTLPSMKHKTDNYRAEILQEAINYIKQIQSERHAYTGCSSITRLNDIPHSKSTTIQPPSRPLPQSYFESIISFK
;
A
#
# COMPACT_ATOMS: atom_id res chain seq x y z
N MET A 1 3.29 5.07 27.17
CA MET A 1 3.62 4.31 25.94
C MET A 1 5.07 3.85 26.06
N THR A 2 5.32 2.66 26.61
CA THR A 2 6.69 2.13 26.79
C THR A 2 7.17 1.45 25.51
N THR A 3 8.04 2.13 24.77
CA THR A 3 8.71 1.59 23.58
C THR A 3 9.61 0.43 24.00
N GLN A 4 9.28 -0.80 23.61
CA GLN A 4 10.13 -1.96 23.87
C GLN A 4 11.39 -1.87 22.99
N ARG A 5 12.54 -1.60 23.64
CA ARG A 5 13.84 -1.61 22.97
C ARG A 5 14.22 -3.02 22.52
N SER A 6 14.85 -3.11 21.36
CA SER A 6 15.32 -4.39 20.82
C SER A 6 16.38 -5.01 21.74
N ILE A 7 16.53 -6.33 21.71
CA ILE A 7 17.52 -7.05 22.54
C ILE A 7 18.94 -6.56 22.23
N LEU A 8 19.23 -6.22 20.97
CA LEU A 8 20.54 -5.73 20.54
C LEU A 8 20.85 -4.35 21.12
N GLU A 9 19.85 -3.47 21.13
CA GLU A 9 19.93 -2.10 21.65
C GLU A 9 20.07 -2.06 23.18
N ARG A 10 19.48 -3.04 23.89
CA ARG A 10 19.72 -3.24 25.32
C ARG A 10 21.15 -3.74 25.59
N ARG A 11 21.67 -4.62 24.72
CA ARG A 11 23.02 -5.18 24.86
C ARG A 11 24.14 -4.18 24.55
N SER A 12 23.89 -3.16 23.72
CA SER A 12 24.87 -2.10 23.43
C SER A 12 25.13 -1.14 24.59
N GLN A 13 24.40 -1.26 25.71
CA GLN A 13 24.57 -0.40 26.88
C GLN A 13 25.60 -0.94 27.90
N TYR A 14 25.93 -2.24 27.87
CA TYR A 14 26.93 -2.84 28.75
C TYR A 14 28.37 -2.62 28.25
N PRO A 15 29.41 -2.57 29.08
CA PRO A 15 30.80 -2.50 28.61
C PRO A 15 31.19 -3.72 27.76
N LEU A 16 32.14 -3.53 26.83
CA LEU A 16 32.45 -4.49 25.76
C LEU A 16 32.84 -5.89 26.26
N HIS A 17 33.54 -5.99 27.39
CA HIS A 17 33.98 -7.26 27.99
C HIS A 17 32.81 -8.07 28.58
N GLU A 18 31.71 -7.43 28.98
CA GLU A 18 30.49 -8.12 29.41
C GLU A 18 29.63 -8.59 28.23
N ARG A 19 29.84 -8.01 27.04
CA ARG A 19 29.17 -8.44 25.79
C ARG A 19 29.85 -9.64 25.15
N LEU A 20 31.14 -9.81 25.40
CA LEU A 20 31.94 -10.89 24.85
C LEU A 20 31.78 -12.15 25.71
N VAL A 21 31.03 -13.12 25.19
CA VAL A 21 31.13 -14.49 25.68
C VAL A 21 32.45 -15.04 25.16
N VAL A 22 33.47 -15.07 26.03
CA VAL A 22 34.73 -15.73 25.73
C VAL A 22 34.47 -17.23 25.80
N TYR A 23 34.41 -17.86 24.64
CA TYR A 23 34.25 -19.30 24.54
C TYR A 23 35.60 -19.97 24.74
N ASP A 24 35.70 -20.78 25.79
CA ASP A 24 36.83 -21.68 25.98
C ASP A 24 36.65 -22.90 25.06
N PRO A 25 37.58 -23.24 24.15
CA PRO A 25 37.41 -24.32 23.18
C PRO A 25 37.08 -25.68 23.82
N GLU A 26 37.51 -25.90 25.07
CA GLU A 26 37.22 -27.07 25.90
C GLU A 26 35.72 -27.19 26.29
N THR A 27 35.03 -26.06 26.49
CA THR A 27 33.61 -26.03 26.88
C THR A 27 32.67 -26.32 25.71
N ILE A 28 33.08 -25.98 24.48
CA ILE A 28 32.32 -26.27 23.25
C ILE A 28 32.32 -27.78 22.96
N GLN A 29 33.45 -28.46 23.18
CA GLN A 29 33.57 -29.90 22.91
C GLN A 29 32.76 -30.76 23.89
N LYS A 30 32.57 -30.31 25.13
CA LYS A 30 31.74 -31.02 26.13
C LYS A 30 30.24 -30.95 25.86
N GLN A 31 29.76 -29.96 25.10
CA GLN A 31 28.34 -29.87 24.72
C GLN A 31 27.97 -30.72 23.49
N GLY A 32 28.96 -31.31 22.81
CA GLY A 32 28.73 -32.19 21.65
C GLY A 32 28.59 -33.68 21.98
N LYS A 33 28.67 -34.09 23.26
CA LYS A 33 28.68 -35.50 23.68
C LYS A 33 27.68 -35.80 24.80
N SER A 34 26.39 -35.58 24.55
CA SER A 34 25.32 -36.22 25.32
C SER A 34 24.41 -36.98 24.36
N GLU A 35 24.77 -38.23 24.07
CA GLU A 35 23.84 -39.24 23.55
C GLU A 35 22.96 -39.79 24.69
N THR A 36 21.79 -40.32 24.32
CA THR A 36 20.68 -40.88 25.13
C THR A 36 19.68 -39.83 25.63
N VAL A 37 18.42 -39.76 25.19
CA VAL A 37 17.40 -40.80 24.92
C VAL A 37 16.59 -40.40 23.68
N VAL A 38 16.48 -41.28 22.69
CA VAL A 38 15.57 -41.10 21.54
C VAL A 38 14.16 -41.48 21.98
N PRO A 39 13.19 -40.56 22.12
CA PRO A 39 11.79 -40.97 22.12
C PRO A 39 11.45 -41.43 20.69
N SER A 40 10.68 -42.51 20.61
CA SER A 40 10.25 -43.16 19.38
C SER A 40 9.94 -42.16 18.25
N LEU A 41 10.67 -42.33 17.15
CA LEU A 41 10.49 -41.61 15.91
C LEU A 41 9.09 -41.90 15.35
N LEU A 42 8.11 -41.04 15.67
CA LEU A 42 6.75 -41.15 15.13
C LEU A 42 6.80 -40.96 13.61
N LYS A 43 6.66 -42.06 12.87
CA LYS A 43 6.55 -42.09 11.40
C LYS A 43 5.16 -42.60 11.03
N VAL A 44 4.45 -41.89 10.15
CA VAL A 44 3.22 -42.38 9.51
C VAL A 44 3.49 -42.39 8.01
N ASN A 45 3.27 -43.54 7.37
CA ASN A 45 3.42 -43.74 5.93
C ASN A 45 4.79 -43.32 5.37
N GLY A 46 5.87 -43.63 6.08
CA GLY A 46 7.23 -43.29 5.65
C GLY A 46 7.62 -41.82 5.84
N VAL A 47 6.71 -40.98 6.33
CA VAL A 47 6.98 -39.56 6.63
C VAL A 47 7.18 -39.40 8.14
N ASN A 48 8.31 -38.81 8.53
CA ASN A 48 8.60 -38.51 9.93
C ASN A 48 7.72 -37.34 10.40
N LEU A 49 6.77 -37.58 11.31
CA LEU A 49 5.96 -36.51 11.91
C LEU A 49 6.77 -35.63 12.86
N LEU A 50 7.92 -36.13 13.30
CA LEU A 50 8.85 -35.43 14.16
C LEU A 50 9.98 -34.75 13.38
N ASN A 51 9.94 -34.72 12.04
CA ASN A 51 10.70 -33.74 11.25
C ASN A 51 10.07 -32.34 11.42
N ARG A 52 10.09 -31.87 12.68
CA ARG A 52 10.10 -30.47 13.08
C ARG A 52 11.51 -29.89 12.93
N ASP A 53 12.33 -30.43 12.03
CA ASP A 53 13.59 -29.81 11.66
C ASP A 53 13.24 -28.42 11.15
N SER A 54 13.66 -27.44 11.94
CA SER A 54 13.65 -26.01 11.63
C SER A 54 13.75 -25.85 10.12
N LEU A 55 12.72 -25.26 9.47
CA LEU A 55 12.79 -24.90 8.06
C LEU A 55 14.23 -24.48 7.76
N ASP A 56 14.87 -25.18 6.82
CA ASP A 56 16.26 -24.93 6.45
C ASP A 56 16.48 -23.42 6.40
N THR A 57 17.46 -22.92 7.16
CA THR A 57 17.63 -21.48 7.39
C THR A 57 17.73 -20.73 6.06
N GLN A 58 18.30 -21.37 5.04
CA GLN A 58 18.33 -20.88 3.66
C GLN A 58 16.92 -20.75 3.06
N THR A 59 16.07 -21.75 3.26
CA THR A 59 14.66 -21.73 2.83
C THR A 59 13.84 -20.66 3.55
N VAL A 60 14.02 -20.47 4.87
CA VAL A 60 13.37 -19.37 5.61
C VAL A 60 13.84 -18.02 5.07
N MET A 61 15.15 -17.84 4.91
CA MET A 61 15.76 -16.62 4.39
C MET A 61 15.25 -16.31 2.98
N LYS A 62 15.17 -17.30 2.09
CA LYS A 62 14.59 -17.15 0.75
C LYS A 62 13.15 -16.66 0.79
N ARG A 63 12.32 -17.18 1.70
CA ARG A 63 10.93 -16.73 1.88
C ARG A 63 10.86 -15.29 2.35
N ILE A 64 11.70 -14.90 3.32
CA ILE A 64 11.78 -13.53 3.83
C ILE A 64 12.20 -12.56 2.71
N ILE A 65 13.25 -12.90 1.97
CA ILE A 65 13.75 -12.10 0.84
C ILE A 65 12.65 -11.95 -0.22
N LYS A 66 11.99 -13.04 -0.62
CA LYS A 66 10.91 -13.01 -1.60
C LYS A 66 9.78 -12.09 -1.13
N LYS A 67 9.34 -12.21 0.13
CA LYS A 67 8.28 -11.35 0.71
C LYS A 67 8.68 -9.88 0.68
N LYS A 68 9.94 -9.56 1.03
CA LYS A 68 10.46 -8.19 0.97
C LYS A 68 10.52 -7.65 -0.46
N GLN A 69 10.97 -8.47 -1.41
CA GLN A 69 11.04 -8.11 -2.82
C GLN A 69 9.66 -7.86 -3.43
N THR A 70 8.68 -8.74 -3.17
CA THR A 70 7.31 -8.56 -3.67
C THR A 70 6.68 -7.30 -3.06
N HIS A 71 6.83 -7.08 -1.76
CA HIS A 71 6.36 -5.87 -1.09
C HIS A 71 7.00 -4.60 -1.71
N ASN A 72 8.33 -4.58 -1.86
CA ASN A 72 9.04 -3.45 -2.47
C ASN A 72 8.60 -3.19 -3.91
N ARG A 73 8.33 -4.24 -4.69
CA ARG A 73 7.83 -4.12 -6.07
C ARG A 73 6.44 -3.48 -6.09
N ILE A 74 5.54 -3.96 -5.25
CA ILE A 74 4.17 -3.43 -5.14
C ILE A 74 4.22 -1.96 -4.73
N GLU A 75 4.98 -1.64 -3.69
CA GLU A 75 5.07 -0.28 -3.18
C GLU A 75 5.76 0.67 -4.18
N ARG A 76 6.78 0.21 -4.91
CA ARG A 76 7.36 0.99 -6.01
C ARG A 76 6.31 1.29 -7.08
N ARG A 77 5.53 0.30 -7.50
CA ARG A 77 4.45 0.51 -8.49
C ARG A 77 3.39 1.49 -7.97
N ARG A 78 3.02 1.38 -6.69
CA ARG A 78 2.11 2.32 -6.03
C ARG A 78 2.65 3.75 -6.09
N ARG A 79 3.93 3.95 -5.76
CA ARG A 79 4.58 5.28 -5.81
C ARG A 79 4.67 5.84 -7.22
N VAL A 80 5.00 5.01 -8.21
CA VAL A 80 5.02 5.43 -9.62
C VAL A 80 3.63 5.92 -10.03
N ARG A 81 2.57 5.14 -9.75
CA ARG A 81 1.19 5.55 -10.04
C ARG A 81 0.82 6.87 -9.35
N LEU A 82 1.17 7.02 -8.08
CA LEU A 82 0.91 8.26 -7.33
C LEU A 82 1.63 9.44 -7.97
N ASN A 83 2.90 9.29 -8.36
CA ASN A 83 3.65 10.35 -9.02
C ASN A 83 3.04 10.71 -10.38
N THR A 84 2.62 9.72 -11.17
CA THR A 84 1.91 9.95 -12.43
C THR A 84 0.65 10.78 -12.21
N LEU A 85 -0.17 10.47 -11.21
CA LEU A 85 -1.36 11.26 -10.89
C LEU A 85 -1.02 12.71 -10.48
N PHE A 86 0.09 12.92 -9.75
CA PHE A 86 0.54 14.27 -9.42
C PHE A 86 0.99 15.05 -10.66
N SER A 87 1.70 14.40 -11.59
CA SER A 87 2.11 15.00 -12.86
C SER A 87 0.89 15.34 -13.74
N GLU A 88 -0.04 14.40 -13.89
CA GLU A 88 -1.29 14.66 -14.62
C GLU A 88 -2.07 15.83 -14.00
N LEU A 89 -2.16 15.87 -12.67
CA LEU A 89 -2.82 16.98 -11.98
C LEU A 89 -2.09 18.31 -12.25
N SER A 90 -0.77 18.38 -12.14
CA SER A 90 -0.03 19.62 -12.42
C SER A 90 -0.22 20.11 -13.85
N ASP A 91 -0.28 19.20 -14.83
CA ASP A 91 -0.45 19.55 -16.24
C ASP A 91 -1.84 20.13 -16.54
N THR A 92 -2.86 19.71 -15.79
CA THR A 92 -4.23 20.24 -15.93
C THR A 92 -4.40 21.63 -15.33
N LEU A 93 -3.56 22.03 -14.36
CA LEU A 93 -3.69 23.30 -13.65
C LEU A 93 -3.09 24.46 -14.45
N PRO A 94 -3.84 25.53 -14.75
CA PRO A 94 -3.34 26.65 -15.56
C PRO A 94 -2.08 27.31 -14.99
N SER A 95 -2.03 27.50 -13.67
CA SER A 95 -0.92 28.16 -12.95
C SER A 95 0.39 27.35 -12.94
N MET A 96 0.32 26.04 -13.18
CA MET A 96 1.47 25.12 -12.99
C MET A 96 2.09 24.65 -14.31
N LYS A 97 1.46 24.88 -15.47
CA LYS A 97 1.91 24.39 -16.79
C LYS A 97 3.33 24.82 -17.20
N HIS A 98 3.80 25.96 -16.69
CA HIS A 98 5.12 26.51 -17.05
C HIS A 98 6.17 26.37 -15.94
N LYS A 99 5.80 25.76 -14.80
CA LYS A 99 6.73 25.56 -13.69
C LYS A 99 7.38 24.18 -13.83
N THR A 100 8.71 24.18 -13.81
CA THR A 100 9.53 22.97 -13.91
C THR A 100 9.57 22.20 -12.59
N ASP A 101 9.52 22.91 -11.47
CA ASP A 101 9.63 22.34 -10.13
C ASP A 101 8.36 22.61 -9.34
N ASN A 102 7.43 21.66 -9.38
CA ASN A 102 6.18 21.74 -8.64
C ASN A 102 6.23 20.83 -7.41
N TYR A 103 6.16 21.41 -6.22
CA TYR A 103 6.09 20.65 -4.97
C TYR A 103 4.68 20.05 -4.78
N ARG A 104 4.60 18.83 -4.23
CA ARG A 104 3.30 18.13 -4.04
C ARG A 104 2.26 18.94 -3.27
N ALA A 105 2.69 19.68 -2.24
CA ALA A 105 1.80 20.50 -1.44
C ALA A 105 1.19 21.66 -2.26
N GLU A 106 2.01 22.31 -3.08
CA GLU A 106 1.59 23.42 -3.94
C GLU A 106 0.62 22.93 -5.02
N ILE A 107 0.89 21.77 -5.63
CA ILE A 107 -0.03 21.15 -6.61
C ILE A 107 -1.42 20.95 -5.99
N LEU A 108 -1.49 20.44 -4.76
CA LEU A 108 -2.78 20.22 -4.08
C LEU A 108 -3.48 21.54 -3.73
N GLN A 109 -2.72 22.55 -3.27
CA GLN A 109 -3.28 23.85 -2.91
C GLN A 109 -3.86 24.55 -4.14
N GLU A 110 -3.11 24.58 -5.25
CA GLU A 110 -3.57 25.16 -6.51
C GLU A 110 -4.76 24.39 -7.09
N ALA A 111 -4.78 23.05 -6.97
CA ALA A 111 -5.93 22.26 -7.39
C ALA A 111 -7.20 22.65 -6.62
N ILE A 112 -7.11 22.80 -5.29
CA ILE A 112 -8.25 23.21 -4.46
C ILE A 112 -8.71 24.62 -4.85
N ASN A 113 -7.77 25.55 -5.03
CA ASN A 113 -8.07 26.94 -5.41
C ASN A 113 -8.77 26.98 -6.78
N TYR A 114 -8.25 26.25 -7.77
CA TYR A 114 -8.79 26.21 -9.11
C TYR A 114 -10.20 25.59 -9.16
N ILE A 115 -10.44 24.51 -8.41
CA ILE A 115 -11.78 23.91 -8.30
C ILE A 115 -12.77 24.92 -7.70
N LYS A 116 -12.39 25.63 -6.63
CA LYS A 116 -13.24 26.67 -6.02
C LYS A 116 -13.53 27.79 -7.00
N GLN A 117 -12.53 28.23 -7.76
CA GLN A 117 -12.69 29.26 -8.78
C GLN A 117 -13.70 28.83 -9.85
N ILE A 118 -13.51 27.66 -10.48
CA ILE A 118 -14.44 27.14 -11.50
C ILE A 118 -15.86 27.00 -10.94
N GLN A 119 -16.01 26.52 -9.70
CA GLN A 119 -17.32 26.42 -9.07
C GLN A 119 -17.96 27.79 -8.88
N SER A 120 -17.20 28.79 -8.42
CA SER A 120 -17.70 30.16 -8.25
C SER A 120 -18.11 30.80 -9.58
N GLU A 121 -17.32 30.61 -10.63
CA GLU A 121 -17.63 31.07 -11.99
C GLU A 121 -18.91 30.42 -12.49
N ARG A 122 -19.03 29.08 -12.36
CA ARG A 122 -20.25 28.35 -12.72
C ARG A 122 -21.46 28.88 -11.97
N HIS A 123 -21.35 29.10 -10.65
CA HIS A 123 -22.45 29.65 -9.86
C HIS A 123 -22.86 31.04 -10.33
N ALA A 124 -21.90 31.93 -10.63
CA ALA A 124 -22.18 33.25 -11.19
C ALA A 124 -22.91 33.17 -12.54
N TYR A 125 -22.45 32.30 -13.44
CA TYR A 125 -23.12 32.08 -14.73
C TYR A 125 -24.52 31.47 -14.58
N THR A 126 -24.72 30.53 -13.65
CA THR A 126 -26.05 29.93 -13.40
C THR A 126 -27.02 30.88 -12.69
N GLY A 127 -26.53 31.74 -11.79
CA GLY A 127 -27.34 32.76 -11.12
C GLY A 127 -27.76 33.88 -12.07
N CYS A 128 -26.92 34.20 -13.06
CA CYS A 128 -27.19 35.23 -14.07
C CYS A 128 -27.91 34.69 -15.33
N SER A 129 -27.99 33.37 -15.54
CA SER A 129 -28.73 32.76 -16.66
C SER A 129 -30.26 32.81 -16.53
N SER A 130 -30.79 33.56 -15.56
CA SER A 130 -32.23 33.84 -15.43
C SER A 130 -32.70 35.01 -16.30
N ILE A 131 -31.81 35.71 -17.03
CA ILE A 131 -32.16 36.86 -17.89
C ILE A 131 -31.74 36.59 -19.34
N THR A 132 -32.39 35.64 -20.00
CA THR A 132 -32.66 35.66 -21.47
C THR A 132 -33.61 34.51 -21.85
N ARG A 133 -34.90 34.68 -21.53
CA ARG A 133 -36.01 34.06 -22.26
C ARG A 133 -37.15 35.08 -22.42
N LEU A 134 -36.85 36.17 -23.11
CA LEU A 134 -37.88 36.92 -23.84
C LEU A 134 -37.64 36.61 -25.32
N ASN A 135 -38.29 35.55 -25.77
CA ASN A 135 -38.66 35.30 -27.16
C ASN A 135 -39.76 34.23 -27.11
N ASP A 136 -40.96 34.70 -26.74
CA ASP A 136 -42.19 33.97 -26.92
C ASP A 136 -42.46 33.81 -28.43
N ILE A 137 -42.14 32.62 -28.95
CA ILE A 137 -42.73 32.10 -30.18
C ILE A 137 -43.74 31.03 -29.74
N PRO A 138 -45.06 31.27 -29.83
CA PRO A 138 -46.04 30.30 -29.39
C PRO A 138 -46.30 29.30 -30.51
N HIS A 139 -45.49 28.26 -30.68
CA HIS A 139 -45.84 27.13 -31.57
C HIS A 139 -45.68 25.77 -30.86
N SER A 140 -46.83 25.30 -30.37
CA SER A 140 -47.34 23.95 -30.29
C SER A 140 -46.40 22.74 -30.39
N LYS A 141 -46.62 21.82 -29.43
CA LYS A 141 -46.59 20.33 -29.49
C LYS A 141 -45.56 19.67 -28.57
N SER A 142 -46.14 19.05 -27.55
CA SER A 142 -45.60 18.06 -26.63
C SER A 142 -44.84 16.94 -27.35
N THR A 143 -43.67 16.56 -26.84
CA THR A 143 -43.20 15.16 -26.84
C THR A 143 -42.26 14.98 -25.65
N THR A 144 -42.81 14.44 -24.57
CA THR A 144 -42.06 13.89 -23.44
C THR A 144 -41.25 12.70 -23.93
N ILE A 145 -39.92 12.83 -23.96
CA ILE A 145 -39.00 11.69 -24.10
C ILE A 145 -38.31 11.52 -22.75
N GLN A 146 -38.73 10.49 -22.00
CA GLN A 146 -38.02 10.02 -20.82
C GLN A 146 -36.60 9.56 -21.22
N PRO A 147 -35.55 9.84 -20.43
CA PRO A 147 -34.26 9.19 -20.62
C PRO A 147 -34.34 7.73 -20.15
N PRO A 148 -33.78 6.77 -20.89
CA PRO A 148 -33.75 5.38 -20.45
C PRO A 148 -32.84 5.22 -19.22
N SER A 149 -33.41 4.72 -18.13
CA SER A 149 -32.69 4.24 -16.95
C SER A 149 -31.86 3.01 -17.34
N ARG A 150 -30.54 3.18 -17.43
CA ARG A 150 -29.61 2.07 -17.65
C ARG A 150 -29.13 1.54 -16.29
N PRO A 151 -29.47 0.30 -15.88
CA PRO A 151 -28.88 -0.28 -14.68
C PRO A 151 -27.42 -0.66 -14.96
N LEU A 152 -26.53 -0.36 -14.01
CA LEU A 152 -25.13 -0.77 -14.05
C LEU A 152 -25.04 -2.30 -13.88
N PRO A 153 -24.25 -3.01 -14.71
CA PRO A 153 -24.10 -4.46 -14.59
C PRO A 153 -23.36 -4.83 -13.29
N GLN A 154 -23.94 -5.78 -12.55
CA GLN A 154 -23.49 -6.31 -11.26
C GLN A 154 -22.19 -7.13 -11.30
N SER A 155 -21.43 -7.07 -12.39
CA SER A 155 -20.29 -7.98 -12.64
C SER A 155 -18.95 -7.50 -12.06
N TYR A 156 -18.93 -6.50 -11.18
CA TYR A 156 -17.69 -6.00 -10.56
C TYR A 156 -17.48 -6.45 -9.10
N PHE A 157 -18.40 -7.21 -8.51
CA PHE A 157 -18.30 -7.61 -7.09
C PHE A 157 -17.67 -9.00 -6.83
N GLU A 158 -17.50 -9.84 -7.85
CA GLU A 158 -17.02 -11.22 -7.70
C GLU A 158 -15.51 -11.38 -7.95
N SER A 159 -14.68 -10.43 -7.51
CA SER A 159 -13.21 -10.57 -7.60
C SER A 159 -12.46 -10.33 -6.29
N ILE A 160 -13.18 -10.14 -5.18
CA ILE A 160 -12.55 -9.87 -3.87
C ILE A 160 -12.63 -11.07 -2.91
N ILE A 161 -13.35 -12.14 -3.24
CA ILE A 161 -13.43 -13.34 -2.37
C ILE A 161 -13.00 -14.60 -3.13
N SER A 162 -11.69 -14.74 -3.34
CA SER A 162 -11.07 -16.07 -3.48
C SER A 162 -9.59 -16.01 -3.11
N PHE A 163 -9.34 -16.05 -1.81
CA PHE A 163 -8.13 -16.62 -1.25
C PHE A 163 -8.60 -17.75 -0.33
N LYS A 164 -8.59 -18.98 -0.85
CA LYS A 164 -8.47 -20.21 -0.06
C LYS A 164 -7.05 -20.73 -0.26
#